data_AF-A0A1Z8UQL3-F1
#
_entry.id   AF-A0A1Z8UQL3-F1
#
_cell.length_a   1.000
_cell.length_b   1.000
_cell.length_c   1.000
_cell.angle_alpha   90.00
_cell.angle_beta   90.00
_cell.angle_gamma   90.00
#
_symmetry.space_group_name_H-M   'P 1'
#
loop_
_entity.id
_entity.type
_entity.pdbx_description
1 polymer ?
#
loop_
_entity_poly.entity_id
_entity_poly.type
_entity_poly.pdbx_seq_one_letter_code
_entity_poly.pdbx_strand_id
1 'polypeptide(L)'
;MNYDPLNGYDADAHISYVDYLAMYLPDKIKVPDSLSTYEYFSPPIPYLFPAGFSVICRNIIEAQDLVIACRPHYLFFAKIFQALMYLSTLIMYSKISKLLYPNSNTHRFFTLIMISILTVNYKTFAMIRGEPYILFFYSVILFLILSFMKKDNKNWIKSSLILGIFIGLTALSRQWGFLLFPSIILLTFFLDSTQKKKDYFKYISSAFVVGFIISGWFYFNLFFNYGSFTQFNMELSTFSFSNQPSTFYSPFDIDNENVFKKPIRPYFSNQYLPVLYSDLWGDYWGYFTFTRQGWDYGRNQEVIGDYLARVNRVSLLPTSLLILGFSFAVPALFKKERNNIDYYSIILILASLVTYIGYLWFLIKYPEIPKGGTIKAAYIIQFFHVLALLSANFLEHLREKYLVISNIVIVLLLIVFVHNIPAMITNYI
;
A
#
# COMPACT_ATOMS: atom_id res chain seq x y z
N MET A 1 15.89 -9.52 10.54
CA MET A 1 15.56 -8.12 10.21
C MET A 1 15.93 -7.22 11.38
N ASN A 2 17.09 -6.56 11.33
CA ASN A 2 17.58 -5.67 12.39
C ASN A 2 17.09 -4.21 12.25
N TYR A 3 16.06 -3.97 11.42
CA TYR A 3 15.43 -2.65 11.30
C TYR A 3 14.82 -2.21 12.62
N ASP A 4 15.18 -1.01 13.06
CA ASP A 4 14.49 -0.34 14.16
C ASP A 4 13.32 0.50 13.61
N PRO A 5 12.07 0.20 13.99
CA PRO A 5 10.89 0.97 13.56
C PRO A 5 10.96 2.47 13.86
N LEU A 6 11.80 2.88 14.83
CA LEU A 6 12.08 4.30 15.13
C LEU A 6 12.66 5.05 13.93
N ASN A 7 13.29 4.35 12.99
CA ASN A 7 13.83 4.95 11.77
C ASN A 7 12.80 5.06 10.65
N GLY A 8 11.52 4.74 10.90
CA GLY A 8 10.46 4.81 9.89
C GLY A 8 10.06 6.22 9.50
N TYR A 9 9.32 6.31 8.39
CA TYR A 9 8.62 7.55 8.07
C TYR A 9 7.71 7.92 9.22
N ASP A 10 7.89 9.14 9.73
CA ASP A 10 7.01 9.73 10.73
C ASP A 10 6.91 8.87 12.01
N ALA A 11 7.98 8.10 12.30
CA ALA A 11 7.99 7.09 13.35
C ALA A 11 7.69 7.67 14.74
N ASP A 12 8.26 8.83 15.07
CA ASP A 12 8.01 9.50 16.35
C ASP A 12 6.53 9.79 16.55
N ALA A 13 5.82 10.27 15.52
CA ALA A 13 4.39 10.55 15.60
C ALA A 13 3.53 9.30 15.69
N HIS A 14 3.90 8.24 14.95
CA HIS A 14 3.23 6.94 15.04
C HIS A 14 3.42 6.30 16.41
N ILE A 15 4.60 6.44 17.02
CA ILE A 15 4.90 5.95 18.37
C ILE A 15 4.15 6.75 19.43
N SER A 16 4.13 8.09 19.32
CA SER A 16 3.31 8.94 20.20
C SER A 16 1.83 8.57 20.13
N TYR A 17 1.31 8.17 18.96
CA TYR A 17 -0.05 7.66 18.81
C TYR A 17 -0.25 6.36 19.62
N VAL A 18 0.66 5.40 19.48
CA VAL A 18 0.62 4.13 20.22
C VAL A 18 0.65 4.37 21.73
N ASP A 19 1.59 5.20 22.19
CA ASP A 19 1.76 5.52 23.60
C ASP A 19 0.50 6.21 24.16
N TYR A 20 -0.08 7.16 23.42
CA TYR A 20 -1.33 7.83 23.80
C TYR A 20 -2.51 6.86 23.91
N LEU A 21 -2.69 5.96 22.93
CA LEU A 21 -3.74 4.94 23.01
C LEU A 21 -3.54 4.02 24.22
N ALA A 22 -2.30 3.59 24.45
CA ALA A 22 -1.96 2.69 25.55
C ALA A 22 -2.32 3.32 26.90
N MET A 23 -2.11 4.62 27.10
CA MET A 23 -2.46 5.32 28.36
C MET A 23 -3.93 5.17 28.76
N TYR A 24 -4.85 5.02 27.80
CA TYR A 24 -6.30 4.96 28.07
C TYR A 24 -6.90 3.56 27.95
N LEU A 25 -6.20 2.61 27.33
CA LEU A 25 -6.63 1.22 27.28
C LEU A 25 -6.40 0.51 28.61
N PRO A 26 -7.22 -0.50 28.99
CA PRO A 26 -8.37 -1.02 28.26
C PRO A 26 -9.68 -0.23 28.50
N ASP A 27 -9.67 0.77 29.38
CA ASP A 27 -10.88 1.45 29.86
C ASP A 27 -11.64 2.18 28.74
N LYS A 28 -10.92 2.84 27.83
CA LYS A 28 -11.51 3.55 26.69
C LYS A 28 -10.59 3.63 25.48
N ILE A 29 -11.19 3.59 24.29
CA ILE A 29 -10.49 3.92 23.03
C ILE A 29 -10.54 5.44 22.87
N LYS A 30 -9.44 6.12 23.16
CA LYS A 30 -9.31 7.58 22.96
C LYS A 30 -8.25 7.86 21.90
N VAL A 31 -8.67 8.45 20.78
CA VAL A 31 -7.74 8.88 19.73
C VAL A 31 -7.01 10.18 20.14
N PRO A 32 -5.74 10.37 19.73
CA PRO A 32 -5.00 11.58 20.02
C PRO A 32 -5.55 12.80 19.29
N ASP A 33 -5.26 13.98 19.84
CA ASP A 33 -5.49 15.26 19.19
C ASP A 33 -4.22 15.80 18.51
N SER A 34 -4.35 16.93 17.82
CA SER A 34 -3.24 17.58 17.10
C SER A 34 -2.12 18.10 18.01
N LEU A 35 -2.38 18.27 19.32
CA LEU A 35 -1.37 18.64 20.31
C LEU A 35 -0.54 17.42 20.75
N SER A 36 -1.14 16.24 20.72
CA SER A 36 -0.51 14.99 21.16
C SER A 36 0.38 14.35 20.09
N THR A 37 -0.04 14.40 18.82
CA THR A 37 0.77 13.93 17.68
C THR A 37 0.31 14.58 16.39
N TYR A 38 1.25 14.86 15.47
CA TYR A 38 0.89 15.35 14.14
C TYR A 38 0.21 14.29 13.27
N GLU A 39 0.21 13.02 13.66
CA GLU A 39 -0.53 11.91 13.03
C GLU A 39 -1.95 11.73 13.61
N TYR A 40 -2.51 12.73 14.30
CA TYR A 40 -3.86 12.69 14.89
C TYR A 40 -4.98 12.34 13.88
N PHE A 41 -4.76 12.67 12.60
CA PHE A 41 -5.71 12.39 11.52
C PHE A 41 -5.68 10.94 11.04
N SER A 42 -4.70 10.14 11.49
CA SER A 42 -4.59 8.73 11.14
C SER A 42 -5.61 7.88 11.90
N PRO A 43 -6.37 7.02 11.21
CA PRO A 43 -7.26 6.06 11.84
C PRO A 43 -6.56 5.09 12.81
N PRO A 44 -7.27 4.56 13.83
CA PRO A 44 -6.62 3.93 14.99
C PRO A 44 -6.18 2.48 14.81
N ILE A 45 -6.72 1.71 13.87
CA ILE A 45 -6.47 0.24 13.77
C ILE A 45 -4.99 -0.14 13.77
N PRO A 46 -4.10 0.56 13.04
CA PRO A 46 -2.68 0.20 12.99
C PRO A 46 -1.97 0.29 14.34
N TYR A 47 -2.53 1.08 15.26
CA TYR A 47 -1.93 1.38 16.56
C TYR A 47 -2.54 0.54 17.70
N LEU A 48 -3.72 -0.07 17.49
CA LEU A 48 -4.40 -0.85 18.54
C LEU A 48 -3.60 -2.08 18.98
N PHE A 49 -3.02 -2.82 18.03
CA PHE A 49 -2.21 -4.00 18.35
C PHE A 49 -0.96 -3.65 19.18
N PRO A 50 -0.08 -2.73 18.76
CA PRO A 50 1.06 -2.34 19.59
C PRO A 50 0.64 -1.68 20.92
N ALA A 51 -0.43 -0.87 20.94
CA ALA A 51 -0.92 -0.29 22.19
C ALA A 51 -1.42 -1.37 23.17
N GLY A 52 -2.12 -2.40 22.69
CA GLY A 52 -2.53 -3.54 23.50
C GLY A 52 -1.35 -4.30 24.10
N PHE A 53 -0.26 -4.48 23.34
CA PHE A 53 0.98 -5.06 23.86
C PHE A 53 1.64 -4.16 24.91
N SER A 54 1.60 -2.83 24.73
CA SER A 54 2.09 -1.90 25.74
C SER A 54 1.30 -2.01 27.06
N VAL A 55 -0.02 -2.22 26.99
CA VAL A 55 -0.87 -2.44 28.18
C VAL A 55 -0.51 -3.74 28.89
N ILE A 56 -0.25 -4.82 28.15
CA ILE A 56 0.21 -6.09 28.72
C ILE A 56 1.56 -5.90 29.40
N CYS A 57 2.51 -5.25 28.72
CA CYS A 57 3.86 -5.05 29.22
C CYS A 57 3.90 -4.25 30.53
N ARG A 58 3.19 -3.12 30.62
CA ARG A 58 3.22 -2.26 31.82
C ARG A 58 2.59 -2.91 33.06
N ASN A 59 1.82 -3.98 32.87
CA ASN A 59 1.21 -4.76 33.96
C ASN A 59 2.12 -5.91 34.43
N ILE A 60 3.24 -6.15 33.73
CA ILE A 60 4.19 -7.23 34.02
C ILE A 60 5.52 -6.68 34.54
N ILE A 61 5.94 -5.50 34.05
CA ILE A 61 7.26 -4.92 34.34
C ILE A 61 7.12 -3.79 35.36
N GLU A 62 8.08 -3.71 36.28
CA GLU A 62 8.28 -2.55 37.14
C GLU A 62 9.40 -1.66 36.57
N ALA A 63 9.10 -0.39 36.29
CA ALA A 63 10.07 0.60 35.82
C ALA A 63 9.63 2.01 36.25
N GLN A 64 10.59 2.94 36.34
CA GLN A 64 10.29 4.34 36.65
C GLN A 64 9.46 5.01 35.55
N ASP A 65 9.79 4.73 34.29
CA ASP A 65 9.01 5.15 33.12
C ASP A 65 8.57 3.92 32.33
N LEU A 66 7.31 3.52 32.54
CA LEU A 66 6.71 2.36 31.89
C LEU A 66 6.54 2.55 30.38
N VAL A 67 6.40 3.79 29.89
CA VAL A 67 6.25 4.07 28.45
C VAL A 67 7.56 3.77 27.74
N ILE A 68 8.67 4.31 28.24
CA ILE A 68 10.00 4.07 27.67
C ILE A 68 10.39 2.59 27.82
N ALA A 69 10.15 1.99 28.98
CA ALA A 69 10.49 0.59 29.23
C ALA A 69 9.73 -0.39 28.32
N CYS A 70 8.45 -0.14 28.04
CA CYS A 70 7.64 -1.02 27.21
C CYS A 70 7.80 -0.84 25.70
N ARG A 71 8.38 0.29 25.27
CA ARG A 71 8.53 0.63 23.85
C ARG A 71 9.29 -0.43 23.04
N PRO A 72 10.49 -0.89 23.43
CA PRO A 72 11.21 -1.91 22.66
C PRO A 72 10.39 -3.20 22.47
N HIS A 73 9.60 -3.58 23.48
CA HIS A 73 8.79 -4.79 23.44
C HIS A 73 7.65 -4.69 22.44
N TYR A 74 6.80 -3.66 22.53
CA TYR A 74 5.67 -3.57 21.60
C TYR A 74 6.14 -3.30 20.17
N LEU A 75 7.26 -2.58 19.96
CA LEU A 75 7.85 -2.37 18.63
C LEU A 75 8.29 -3.70 18.00
N PHE A 76 8.90 -4.58 18.79
CA PHE A 76 9.28 -5.92 18.35
C PHE A 76 8.05 -6.76 17.94
N PHE A 77 7.02 -6.80 18.79
CA PHE A 77 5.80 -7.55 18.48
C PHE A 77 5.03 -6.95 17.29
N ALA A 78 5.03 -5.64 17.12
CA ALA A 78 4.43 -4.97 15.97
C ALA A 78 5.08 -5.43 14.65
N LYS A 79 6.42 -5.55 14.61
CA LYS A 79 7.13 -6.10 13.44
C LYS A 79 6.73 -7.53 13.13
N ILE A 80 6.61 -8.39 14.14
CA ILE A 80 6.15 -9.78 13.96
C ILE A 80 4.74 -9.78 13.38
N PHE A 81 3.84 -8.97 13.94
CA PHE A 81 2.47 -8.88 13.48
C PHE A 81 2.36 -8.40 12.02
N GLN A 82 3.13 -7.38 11.64
CA GLN A 82 3.19 -6.92 10.26
C GLN A 82 3.78 -7.97 9.32
N ALA A 83 4.81 -8.72 9.74
CA ALA A 83 5.33 -9.84 8.94
C ALA A 83 4.27 -10.93 8.73
N LEU A 84 3.52 -11.29 9.77
CA LEU A 84 2.39 -12.23 9.66
C LEU A 84 1.29 -11.69 8.74
N MET A 85 1.05 -10.38 8.75
CA MET A 85 0.10 -9.73 7.86
C MET A 85 0.55 -9.76 6.40
N TYR A 86 1.84 -9.57 6.13
CA TYR A 86 2.41 -9.74 4.79
C TYR A 86 2.20 -11.17 4.28
N LEU A 87 2.56 -12.17 5.09
CA LEU A 87 2.34 -13.58 4.76
C LEU A 87 0.86 -13.88 4.52
N SER A 88 -0.02 -13.34 5.35
CA SER A 88 -1.48 -13.49 5.20
C SER A 88 -1.96 -12.86 3.88
N THR A 89 -1.41 -11.72 3.48
CA THR A 89 -1.68 -11.08 2.18
C THR A 89 -1.25 -11.97 1.01
N LEU A 90 -0.05 -12.56 1.07
CA LEU A 90 0.43 -13.50 0.04
C LEU A 90 -0.44 -14.76 -0.05
N ILE A 91 -0.90 -15.29 1.09
CA ILE A 91 -1.84 -16.42 1.14
C ILE A 91 -3.17 -16.03 0.48
N MET A 92 -3.68 -14.83 0.74
CA MET A 92 -4.92 -14.35 0.11
C MET A 92 -4.77 -14.16 -1.39
N TYR A 93 -3.67 -13.60 -1.87
CA TYR A 93 -3.38 -13.54 -3.31
C TYR A 93 -3.26 -14.92 -3.95
N SER A 94 -2.64 -15.88 -3.25
CA SER A 94 -2.61 -17.28 -3.70
C SER A 94 -4.01 -17.90 -3.79
N LYS A 95 -4.91 -17.58 -2.85
CA LYS A 95 -6.31 -18.01 -2.89
C LYS A 95 -7.07 -17.37 -4.05
N ILE A 96 -6.86 -16.08 -4.32
CA ILE A 96 -7.43 -15.38 -5.47
C ILE A 96 -6.95 -16.02 -6.77
N SER A 97 -5.64 -16.27 -6.90
CA SER A 97 -5.07 -16.96 -8.05
C SER A 97 -5.71 -18.34 -8.27
N LYS A 98 -5.88 -19.15 -7.22
CA LYS A 98 -6.53 -20.47 -7.32
C LYS A 98 -8.01 -20.36 -7.68
N LEU A 99 -8.68 -19.29 -7.26
CA LEU A 99 -10.09 -19.05 -7.58
C LEU A 99 -10.28 -18.75 -9.08
N LEU A 100 -9.38 -17.97 -9.66
CA LEU A 100 -9.38 -17.53 -11.06
C LEU A 100 -8.80 -18.59 -12.02
N TYR A 101 -7.69 -19.21 -11.64
CA TYR A 101 -6.97 -20.22 -12.42
C TYR A 101 -6.79 -21.52 -11.60
N PRO A 102 -7.83 -22.35 -11.42
CA PRO A 102 -7.78 -23.53 -10.54
C PRO A 102 -6.70 -24.55 -10.88
N ASN A 103 -6.36 -24.66 -12.17
CA ASN A 103 -5.42 -25.66 -12.69
C ASN A 103 -4.00 -25.10 -12.91
N SER A 104 -3.77 -23.81 -12.66
CA SER A 104 -2.47 -23.19 -12.91
C SER A 104 -1.73 -22.85 -11.62
N ASN A 105 -0.76 -23.70 -11.28
CA ASN A 105 0.21 -23.37 -10.23
C ASN A 105 1.17 -22.24 -10.66
N THR A 106 1.35 -22.01 -11.96
CA THR A 106 2.24 -20.95 -12.45
C THR A 106 1.63 -19.57 -12.28
N HIS A 107 0.32 -19.38 -12.46
CA HIS A 107 -0.32 -18.10 -12.17
C HIS A 107 -0.08 -17.69 -10.70
N ARG A 108 -0.18 -18.64 -9.77
CA ARG A 108 0.14 -18.41 -8.36
C ARG A 108 1.60 -18.00 -8.18
N PHE A 109 2.51 -18.67 -8.87
CA PHE A 109 3.92 -18.30 -8.86
C PHE A 109 4.16 -16.88 -9.42
N PHE A 110 3.57 -16.53 -10.57
CA PHE A 110 3.64 -15.18 -11.15
C PHE A 110 3.10 -14.12 -10.20
N THR A 111 1.99 -14.41 -9.52
CA THR A 111 1.43 -13.53 -8.51
C THR A 111 2.42 -13.29 -7.37
N LEU A 112 3.00 -14.36 -6.82
CA LEU A 112 3.91 -14.27 -5.68
C LEU A 112 5.23 -13.58 -6.04
N ILE A 113 5.82 -13.89 -7.20
CA ILE A 113 7.08 -13.25 -7.63
C ILE A 113 6.88 -11.77 -7.93
N MET A 114 5.80 -11.38 -8.61
CA MET A 114 5.52 -9.98 -8.93
C MET A 114 5.21 -9.14 -7.69
N ILE A 115 4.61 -9.71 -6.65
CA ILE A 115 4.43 -9.02 -5.37
C ILE A 115 5.75 -8.97 -4.60
N SER A 116 6.49 -10.09 -4.53
CA SER A 116 7.71 -10.17 -3.72
C SER A 116 8.85 -9.32 -4.28
N ILE A 117 8.88 -9.06 -5.59
CA ILE A 117 9.95 -8.25 -6.20
C ILE A 117 9.84 -6.75 -5.85
N LEU A 118 8.68 -6.29 -5.37
CA LEU A 118 8.47 -4.89 -5.01
C LEU A 118 9.24 -4.55 -3.73
N THR A 119 10.38 -3.85 -3.87
CA THR A 119 11.24 -3.46 -2.73
C THR A 119 10.49 -2.66 -1.67
N VAL A 120 9.54 -1.80 -2.08
CA VAL A 120 8.68 -1.02 -1.18
C VAL A 120 7.93 -1.87 -0.14
N ASN A 121 7.66 -3.15 -0.42
CA ASN A 121 6.96 -4.03 0.52
C ASN A 121 7.76 -4.18 1.80
N TYR A 122 9.05 -4.44 1.68
CA TYR A 122 9.90 -4.78 2.80
C TYR A 122 10.02 -3.62 3.79
N LYS A 123 10.18 -2.39 3.29
CA LYS A 123 10.19 -1.21 4.16
C LYS A 123 8.82 -0.91 4.75
N THR A 124 7.75 -1.04 3.97
CA THR A 124 6.40 -0.73 4.42
C THR A 124 5.93 -1.66 5.54
N PHE A 125 6.25 -2.95 5.44
CA PHE A 125 5.94 -3.96 6.48
C PHE A 125 6.95 -3.98 7.64
N ALA A 126 8.00 -3.17 7.59
CA ALA A 126 8.93 -3.00 8.71
C ALA A 126 8.62 -1.76 9.57
N MET A 127 7.80 -0.82 9.06
CA MET A 127 7.42 0.43 9.72
C MET A 127 6.01 0.33 10.33
N ILE A 128 5.80 0.89 11.52
CA ILE A 128 4.46 0.96 12.15
C ILE A 128 3.57 1.95 11.41
N ARG A 129 2.75 1.45 10.48
CA ARG A 129 1.90 2.26 9.62
C ARG A 129 0.63 1.51 9.21
N GLY A 130 -0.33 2.24 8.63
CA GLY A 130 -1.62 1.69 8.20
C GLY A 130 -1.66 1.03 6.82
N GLU A 131 -0.66 1.28 5.98
CA GLU A 131 -0.61 0.74 4.62
C GLU A 131 -0.52 -0.79 4.55
N PRO A 132 0.25 -1.49 5.40
CA PRO A 132 0.18 -2.96 5.53
C PRO A 132 -1.24 -3.51 5.70
N TYR A 133 -2.07 -2.82 6.51
CA TYR A 133 -3.44 -3.23 6.80
C TYR A 133 -4.35 -3.05 5.58
N ILE A 134 -4.18 -1.96 4.81
CA ILE A 134 -4.90 -1.76 3.55
C ILE A 134 -4.66 -2.94 2.61
N LEU A 135 -3.40 -3.35 2.44
CA LEU A 135 -3.06 -4.45 1.54
C LEU A 135 -3.74 -5.76 1.94
N PHE A 136 -3.67 -6.10 3.23
CA PHE A 136 -4.29 -7.31 3.76
C PHE A 136 -5.81 -7.26 3.60
N PHE A 137 -6.47 -6.22 4.11
CA PHE A 137 -7.92 -6.12 4.05
C PHE A 137 -8.45 -6.04 2.62
N TYR A 138 -7.75 -5.33 1.73
CA TYR A 138 -8.12 -5.28 0.32
C TYR A 138 -7.97 -6.63 -0.38
N SER A 139 -6.94 -7.43 -0.04
CA SER A 139 -6.82 -8.80 -0.56
C SER A 139 -8.00 -9.69 -0.14
N VAL A 140 -8.54 -9.49 1.07
CA VAL A 140 -9.75 -10.20 1.53
C VAL A 140 -11.00 -9.68 0.82
N ILE A 141 -11.14 -8.37 0.67
CA ILE A 141 -12.23 -7.73 -0.09
C ILE A 141 -12.30 -8.29 -1.52
N LEU A 142 -11.16 -8.31 -2.23
CA LEU A 142 -11.09 -8.86 -3.59
C LEU A 142 -11.52 -10.33 -3.62
N PHE A 143 -11.02 -11.14 -2.68
CA PHE A 143 -11.39 -12.55 -2.60
C PHE A 143 -12.91 -12.74 -2.37
N LEU A 144 -13.52 -11.95 -1.48
CA LEU A 144 -14.96 -12.01 -1.19
C LEU A 144 -15.80 -11.60 -2.40
N ILE A 145 -15.42 -10.52 -3.08
CA ILE A 145 -16.10 -10.06 -4.30
C ILE A 145 -16.03 -11.15 -5.38
N LEU A 146 -14.84 -11.68 -5.68
CA LEU A 146 -14.71 -12.73 -6.69
C LEU A 146 -15.46 -14.02 -6.31
N SER A 147 -15.48 -14.36 -5.02
CA SER A 147 -16.24 -15.51 -4.53
C SER A 147 -17.75 -15.33 -4.69
N PHE A 148 -18.25 -14.11 -4.46
CA PHE A 148 -19.64 -13.74 -4.74
C PHE A 148 -19.95 -13.81 -6.24
N MET A 149 -19.03 -13.37 -7.11
CA MET A 149 -19.25 -13.42 -8.56
C MET A 149 -19.25 -14.84 -9.14
N LYS A 150 -18.50 -15.77 -8.52
CA LYS A 150 -18.38 -17.16 -9.00
C LYS A 150 -19.52 -18.07 -8.55
N LYS A 151 -20.16 -17.78 -7.41
CA LYS A 151 -21.21 -18.62 -6.83
C LYS A 151 -22.55 -17.89 -6.87
N ASP A 152 -23.62 -18.58 -7.26
CA ASP A 152 -24.99 -18.15 -6.93
C ASP A 152 -25.15 -18.24 -5.40
N ASN A 153 -24.76 -17.17 -4.72
CA ASN A 153 -24.56 -17.20 -3.28
C ASN A 153 -25.92 -17.03 -2.57
N LYS A 154 -26.55 -18.17 -2.23
CA LYS A 154 -27.81 -18.21 -1.47
C LYS A 154 -27.74 -17.46 -0.12
N ASN A 155 -26.54 -17.21 0.44
CA ASN A 155 -26.35 -16.46 1.68
C ASN A 155 -25.52 -15.18 1.47
N TRP A 156 -25.94 -14.33 0.53
CA TRP A 156 -25.27 -13.06 0.22
C TRP A 156 -25.24 -12.09 1.41
N ILE A 157 -26.20 -12.17 2.34
CA ILE A 157 -26.27 -11.30 3.53
C ILE A 157 -25.05 -11.53 4.42
N LYS A 158 -24.77 -12.79 4.83
CA LYS A 158 -23.60 -13.09 5.66
C LYS A 158 -22.30 -12.67 4.97
N SER A 159 -22.19 -12.94 3.67
CA SER A 159 -21.02 -12.54 2.88
C SER A 159 -20.89 -11.02 2.77
N SER A 160 -22.00 -10.28 2.80
CA SER A 160 -22.06 -8.83 2.73
C SER A 160 -21.62 -8.21 4.06
N LEU A 161 -22.08 -8.77 5.18
CA LEU A 161 -21.65 -8.35 6.52
C LEU A 161 -20.13 -8.50 6.68
N ILE A 162 -19.57 -9.66 6.28
CA ILE A 162 -18.13 -9.89 6.34
C ILE A 162 -17.39 -8.89 5.44
N LEU A 163 -17.85 -8.69 4.20
CA LEU A 163 -17.26 -7.70 3.30
C LEU A 163 -17.29 -6.29 3.91
N GLY A 164 -18.41 -5.91 4.52
CA GLY A 164 -18.58 -4.62 5.17
C GLY A 164 -17.66 -4.40 6.35
N ILE A 165 -17.39 -5.45 7.14
CA ILE A 165 -16.36 -5.41 8.19
C ILE A 165 -15.00 -5.06 7.59
N PHE A 166 -14.59 -5.74 6.51
CA PHE A 166 -13.30 -5.45 5.87
C PHE A 166 -13.25 -4.07 5.19
N ILE A 167 -14.37 -3.56 4.65
CA ILE A 167 -14.48 -2.17 4.17
C ILE A 167 -14.25 -1.20 5.33
N GLY A 168 -14.94 -1.40 6.46
CA GLY A 168 -14.78 -0.57 7.65
C GLY A 168 -13.36 -0.61 8.22
N LEU A 169 -12.74 -1.80 8.28
CA LEU A 169 -11.36 -1.98 8.73
C LEU A 169 -10.34 -1.34 7.76
N THR A 170 -10.58 -1.40 6.45
CA THR A 170 -9.76 -0.70 5.45
C THR A 170 -9.83 0.81 5.66
N ALA A 171 -11.04 1.35 5.87
CA ALA A 171 -11.25 2.76 6.19
C ALA A 171 -10.60 3.14 7.53
N LEU A 172 -10.63 2.27 8.54
CA LEU A 172 -9.96 2.51 9.82
C LEU A 172 -8.46 2.18 9.82
N SER A 173 -7.88 1.80 8.68
CA SER A 173 -6.43 1.55 8.55
C SER A 173 -5.69 2.83 8.17
N ARG A 174 -6.13 3.49 7.10
CA ARG A 174 -5.60 4.77 6.63
C ARG A 174 -6.55 5.39 5.63
N GLN A 175 -6.56 6.73 5.54
CA GLN A 175 -7.41 7.46 4.59
C GLN A 175 -7.20 7.02 3.13
N TRP A 176 -5.98 6.61 2.75
CA TRP A 176 -5.66 6.09 1.41
C TRP A 176 -6.48 4.86 1.01
N GLY A 177 -7.00 4.10 1.98
CA GLY A 177 -7.86 2.95 1.73
C GLY A 177 -9.15 3.32 0.99
N PHE A 178 -9.64 4.56 1.15
CA PHE A 178 -10.84 5.04 0.46
C PHE A 178 -10.70 5.03 -1.06
N LEU A 179 -9.48 5.21 -1.59
CA LEU A 179 -9.24 5.23 -3.04
C LEU A 179 -9.55 3.89 -3.71
N LEU A 180 -9.68 2.80 -2.94
CA LEU A 180 -10.05 1.50 -3.44
C LEU A 180 -11.57 1.32 -3.58
N PHE A 181 -12.38 2.07 -2.83
CA PHE A 181 -13.83 1.87 -2.77
C PHE A 181 -14.57 2.23 -4.07
N PRO A 182 -14.22 3.33 -4.78
CA PRO A 182 -14.84 3.64 -6.06
C PRO A 182 -14.72 2.48 -7.07
N SER A 183 -13.60 1.75 -7.10
CA SER A 183 -13.45 0.59 -8.00
C SER A 183 -14.48 -0.52 -7.76
N ILE A 184 -14.81 -0.77 -6.49
CA ILE A 184 -15.79 -1.79 -6.07
C ILE A 184 -17.19 -1.38 -6.52
N ILE A 185 -17.52 -0.09 -6.36
CA ILE A 185 -18.81 0.47 -6.74
C ILE A 185 -18.95 0.51 -8.26
N LEU A 186 -17.93 1.03 -8.96
CA LEU A 186 -17.93 1.23 -10.40
C LEU A 186 -18.02 -0.09 -11.17
N LEU A 187 -17.55 -1.21 -10.60
CA LEU A 187 -17.73 -2.54 -11.20
C LEU A 187 -19.18 -2.84 -11.57
N THR A 188 -20.15 -2.32 -10.79
CA THR A 188 -21.58 -2.51 -11.05
C THR A 188 -21.97 -2.14 -12.48
N PHE A 189 -21.35 -1.09 -13.06
CA PHE A 189 -21.65 -0.64 -14.41
C PHE A 189 -21.17 -1.61 -15.49
N PHE A 190 -20.16 -2.43 -15.19
CA PHE A 190 -19.51 -3.36 -16.10
C PHE A 190 -20.09 -4.78 -16.07
N LEU A 191 -21.06 -5.08 -15.20
CA LEU A 191 -21.72 -6.39 -15.17
C LEU A 191 -22.66 -6.58 -16.37
N ASP A 192 -22.69 -7.78 -16.94
CA ASP A 192 -23.33 -7.98 -18.26
C ASP A 192 -24.87 -7.98 -18.21
N SER A 193 -25.49 -8.40 -17.10
CA SER A 193 -26.95 -8.49 -16.98
C SER A 193 -27.54 -7.57 -15.92
N THR A 194 -28.74 -7.04 -16.17
CA THR A 194 -29.47 -6.18 -15.23
C THR A 194 -29.71 -6.87 -13.88
N GLN A 195 -29.93 -8.19 -13.88
CA GLN A 195 -30.09 -8.95 -12.64
C GLN A 195 -28.78 -9.01 -11.84
N LYS A 196 -27.65 -9.35 -12.49
CA LYS A 196 -26.33 -9.32 -11.83
C LYS A 196 -26.00 -7.94 -11.28
N LYS A 197 -26.33 -6.86 -12.01
CA LYS A 197 -26.18 -5.48 -11.53
C LYS A 197 -26.96 -5.23 -10.24
N LYS A 198 -28.24 -5.61 -10.20
CA LYS A 198 -29.09 -5.44 -9.02
C LYS A 198 -28.58 -6.23 -7.82
N ASP A 199 -28.20 -7.49 -8.03
CA ASP A 199 -27.76 -8.37 -6.95
C ASP A 199 -26.40 -7.93 -6.39
N TYR A 200 -25.46 -7.57 -7.27
CA TYR A 200 -24.19 -7.00 -6.85
C TYR A 200 -24.37 -5.65 -6.15
N PHE A 201 -25.23 -4.77 -6.66
CA PHE A 201 -25.51 -3.48 -6.03
C PHE A 201 -26.08 -3.64 -4.62
N LYS A 202 -27.03 -4.56 -4.40
CA LYS A 202 -27.55 -4.89 -3.06
C LYS A 202 -26.44 -5.42 -2.15
N TYR A 203 -25.62 -6.32 -2.68
CA TYR A 203 -24.48 -6.89 -1.96
C TYR A 203 -23.49 -5.82 -1.49
N ILE A 204 -23.01 -4.95 -2.39
CA ILE A 204 -22.06 -3.90 -2.02
C ILE A 204 -22.72 -2.81 -1.15
N SER A 205 -23.97 -2.42 -1.40
CA SER A 205 -24.63 -1.37 -0.62
C SER A 205 -24.78 -1.77 0.84
N SER A 206 -25.19 -3.02 1.08
CA SER A 206 -25.25 -3.58 2.44
C SER A 206 -23.87 -3.61 3.09
N ALA A 207 -22.81 -3.99 2.36
CA ALA A 207 -21.45 -3.99 2.88
C ALA A 207 -20.95 -2.57 3.23
N PHE A 208 -21.22 -1.58 2.38
CA PHE A 208 -20.84 -0.19 2.62
C PHE A 208 -21.57 0.43 3.83
N VAL A 209 -22.84 0.08 4.07
CA VAL A 209 -23.55 0.49 5.28
C VAL A 209 -22.86 -0.05 6.53
N VAL A 210 -22.50 -1.34 6.54
CA VAL A 210 -21.76 -1.94 7.66
C VAL A 210 -20.38 -1.29 7.83
N GLY A 211 -19.65 -1.07 6.73
CA GLY A 211 -18.36 -0.40 6.76
C GLY A 211 -18.44 1.03 7.29
N PHE A 212 -19.50 1.76 6.95
CA PHE A 212 -19.79 3.10 7.46
C PHE A 212 -20.09 3.08 8.96
N ILE A 213 -20.88 2.13 9.46
CA ILE A 213 -21.15 1.99 10.90
C ILE A 213 -19.84 1.74 11.68
N ILE A 214 -18.96 0.89 11.14
CA ILE A 214 -17.69 0.54 11.79
C ILE A 214 -16.70 1.70 11.81
N SER A 215 -16.61 2.46 10.71
CA SER A 215 -15.54 3.46 10.53
C SER A 215 -15.99 4.91 10.69
N GLY A 216 -17.29 5.19 10.55
CA GLY A 216 -17.84 6.54 10.45
C GLY A 216 -17.53 7.39 11.67
N TRP A 217 -17.55 6.82 12.87
CA TRP A 217 -17.29 7.54 14.13
C TRP A 217 -15.96 8.30 14.10
N PHE A 218 -14.91 7.71 13.53
CA PHE A 218 -13.58 8.33 13.46
C PHE A 218 -13.59 9.54 12.52
N TYR A 219 -14.21 9.39 11.36
CA TYR A 219 -14.28 10.43 10.34
C TYR A 219 -15.21 11.58 10.72
N PHE A 220 -16.32 11.28 11.40
CA PHE A 220 -17.16 12.32 12.03
C PHE A 220 -16.42 13.04 13.15
N ASN A 221 -15.63 12.34 13.96
CA ASN A 221 -14.78 12.98 14.97
C ASN A 221 -13.77 13.94 14.33
N LEU A 222 -13.17 13.59 13.19
CA LEU A 222 -12.32 14.52 12.44
C LEU A 222 -13.09 15.74 11.95
N PHE A 223 -14.29 15.52 11.40
CA PHE A 223 -15.12 16.61 10.90
C PHE A 223 -15.56 17.57 12.00
N PHE A 224 -16.03 17.06 13.14
CA PHE A 224 -16.52 17.90 14.24
C PHE A 224 -15.42 18.68 14.95
N ASN A 225 -14.21 18.11 15.07
CA ASN A 225 -13.11 18.77 15.77
C ASN A 225 -12.21 19.63 14.85
N TYR A 226 -12.09 19.28 13.56
CA TYR A 226 -11.14 19.90 12.63
C TYR A 226 -11.76 20.41 11.33
N GLY A 227 -13.07 20.22 11.12
CA GLY A 227 -13.80 20.76 9.96
C GLY A 227 -13.71 19.94 8.67
N SER A 228 -13.04 18.78 8.68
CA SER A 228 -12.91 17.91 7.49
C SER A 228 -12.95 16.43 7.85
N PHE A 229 -13.61 15.62 7.01
CA PHE A 229 -13.54 14.15 7.09
C PHE A 229 -12.18 13.59 6.68
N THR A 230 -11.35 14.36 5.97
CA THR A 230 -10.04 13.91 5.45
C THR A 230 -8.97 14.92 5.84
N GLN A 231 -8.96 15.27 7.13
CA GLN A 231 -7.97 16.18 7.68
C GLN A 231 -6.56 15.62 7.46
N PHE A 232 -5.61 16.53 7.21
CA PHE A 232 -4.19 16.23 7.10
C PHE A 232 -3.40 17.26 7.94
N ASN A 233 -2.15 16.96 8.26
CA ASN A 233 -1.29 17.81 9.10
C ASN A 233 -0.63 18.97 8.33
N MET A 234 -0.94 19.13 7.06
CA MET A 234 -0.51 20.28 6.24
C MET A 234 -1.71 21.15 5.89
N GLU A 235 -1.46 22.44 5.68
CA GLU A 235 -2.48 23.38 5.22
C GLU A 235 -3.00 23.00 3.83
N LEU A 236 -4.32 23.09 3.67
CA LEU A 236 -5.00 22.77 2.44
C LEU A 236 -4.86 23.95 1.45
N SER A 237 -4.30 23.68 0.26
CA SER A 237 -4.41 24.62 -0.86
C SER A 237 -5.67 24.37 -1.70
N THR A 238 -6.16 25.42 -2.36
CA THR A 238 -7.16 25.26 -3.43
C THR A 238 -6.52 24.45 -4.56
N PHE A 239 -7.31 23.61 -5.23
CA PHE A 239 -6.74 22.77 -6.29
C PHE A 239 -6.33 23.65 -7.48
N SER A 240 -5.04 23.70 -7.79
CA SER A 240 -4.49 24.31 -9.00
C SER A 240 -3.24 23.58 -9.43
N PHE A 241 -3.08 23.34 -10.74
CA PHE A 241 -1.84 22.75 -11.26
C PHE A 241 -0.61 23.64 -11.00
N SER A 242 -0.82 24.95 -10.78
CA SER A 242 0.24 25.90 -10.40
C SER A 242 0.78 25.70 -8.98
N ASN A 243 0.13 24.86 -8.16
CA ASN A 243 0.61 24.55 -6.80
C ASN A 243 1.93 23.76 -6.82
N GLN A 244 2.28 23.16 -7.95
CA GLN A 244 3.52 22.42 -8.16
C GLN A 244 4.27 23.01 -9.37
N PRO A 245 5.62 23.02 -9.36
CA PRO A 245 6.41 23.47 -10.49
C PRO A 245 6.24 22.53 -11.70
N SER A 246 6.56 23.00 -12.91
CA SER A 246 6.50 22.17 -14.13
C SER A 246 7.35 20.90 -14.03
N THR A 247 8.49 20.98 -13.33
CA THR A 247 9.42 19.87 -13.07
C THR A 247 8.79 18.76 -12.23
N PHE A 248 7.75 19.04 -11.44
CA PHE A 248 7.00 18.01 -10.72
C PHE A 248 6.26 17.08 -11.68
N TYR A 249 5.69 17.62 -12.76
CA TYR A 249 4.89 16.88 -13.73
C TYR A 249 5.71 16.25 -14.85
N SER A 250 6.90 16.79 -15.15
CA SER A 250 7.74 16.36 -16.26
C SER A 250 8.80 15.34 -15.82
N PRO A 251 8.72 14.07 -16.26
CA PRO A 251 9.72 13.04 -15.94
C PRO A 251 10.98 13.09 -16.83
N PHE A 252 11.14 14.13 -17.67
CA PHE A 252 12.22 14.22 -18.68
C PHE A 252 13.09 15.48 -18.56
N ASP A 253 13.10 16.12 -17.40
CA ASP A 253 14.03 17.20 -17.05
C ASP A 253 15.50 16.73 -16.88
N ILE A 254 16.44 17.68 -16.81
CA ILE A 254 17.89 17.48 -16.79
C ILE A 254 18.36 16.55 -15.66
N ASP A 255 17.72 16.60 -14.49
CA ASP A 255 18.10 15.79 -13.33
C ASP A 255 17.63 14.32 -13.40
N ASN A 256 16.88 13.92 -14.43
CA ASN A 256 16.35 12.55 -14.53
C ASN A 256 17.42 11.49 -14.75
N GLU A 257 18.58 11.86 -15.26
CA GLU A 257 19.71 10.95 -15.33
C GLU A 257 20.11 10.42 -13.94
N ASN A 258 19.85 11.21 -12.89
CA ASN A 258 20.15 10.82 -11.51
C ASN A 258 19.29 9.63 -11.04
N VAL A 259 18.14 9.35 -11.66
CA VAL A 259 17.36 8.13 -11.39
C VAL A 259 18.19 6.87 -11.63
N PHE A 260 19.13 6.91 -12.57
CA PHE A 260 20.00 5.78 -12.94
C PHE A 260 21.48 5.99 -12.61
N LYS A 261 21.82 7.11 -11.95
CA LYS A 261 23.18 7.43 -11.48
C LYS A 261 23.27 7.49 -9.95
N LYS A 262 22.37 8.25 -9.30
CA LYS A 262 22.31 8.42 -7.83
C LYS A 262 20.85 8.66 -7.38
N PRO A 263 19.99 7.62 -7.31
CA PRO A 263 18.57 7.76 -6.97
C PRO A 263 18.30 7.92 -5.47
N ILE A 264 18.94 8.90 -4.87
CA ILE A 264 18.79 9.28 -3.47
C ILE A 264 18.53 10.78 -3.37
N ARG A 265 17.94 11.22 -2.27
CA ARG A 265 17.83 12.65 -1.98
C ARG A 265 19.25 13.28 -1.90
N PRO A 266 19.46 14.51 -2.41
CA PRO A 266 18.51 15.49 -2.91
C PRO A 266 18.52 15.60 -4.43
N TYR A 267 19.11 14.62 -5.14
CA TYR A 267 19.52 14.73 -6.55
C TYR A 267 18.38 15.03 -7.54
N PHE A 268 17.10 14.82 -7.18
CA PHE A 268 15.92 15.21 -7.97
C PHE A 268 14.71 15.44 -7.06
N SER A 269 14.75 16.53 -6.30
CA SER A 269 13.71 16.84 -5.30
C SER A 269 12.39 17.29 -5.95
N ASN A 270 11.27 16.87 -5.37
CA ASN A 270 9.90 17.23 -5.82
C ASN A 270 9.58 16.91 -7.30
N GLN A 271 10.19 15.85 -7.86
CA GLN A 271 9.83 15.32 -9.19
C GLN A 271 8.99 14.05 -9.01
N TYR A 272 7.71 14.07 -9.42
CA TYR A 272 6.74 13.04 -9.04
C TYR A 272 7.15 11.62 -9.44
N LEU A 273 7.27 11.35 -10.74
CA LEU A 273 7.60 10.01 -11.25
C LEU A 273 9.01 9.56 -10.88
N PRO A 274 10.06 10.40 -10.98
CA PRO A 274 11.44 10.03 -10.60
C PRO A 274 11.56 9.62 -9.14
N VAL A 275 10.97 10.40 -8.22
CA VAL A 275 10.96 10.10 -6.79
C VAL A 275 10.14 8.84 -6.53
N LEU A 276 8.94 8.74 -7.10
CA LEU A 276 8.06 7.59 -6.89
C LEU A 276 8.71 6.28 -7.39
N TYR A 277 9.38 6.31 -8.54
CA TYR A 277 10.08 5.16 -9.11
C TYR A 277 11.27 4.73 -8.24
N SER A 278 12.08 5.69 -7.82
CA SER A 278 13.27 5.44 -6.99
C SER A 278 12.89 4.97 -5.58
N ASP A 279 11.75 5.45 -5.06
CA ASP A 279 11.20 4.99 -3.78
C ASP A 279 10.50 3.62 -3.89
N LEU A 280 9.93 3.27 -5.05
CA LEU A 280 9.32 1.95 -5.28
C LEU A 280 10.35 0.82 -5.25
N TRP A 281 11.44 0.99 -5.99
CA TRP A 281 12.45 -0.05 -6.20
C TRP A 281 13.63 0.04 -5.23
N GLY A 282 13.85 1.21 -4.62
CA GLY A 282 14.92 1.44 -3.68
C GLY A 282 14.45 2.18 -2.44
N ASP A 283 15.27 3.14 -2.02
CA ASP A 283 15.08 3.89 -0.79
C ASP A 283 15.54 5.33 -0.99
N TYR A 284 14.88 6.02 -1.93
CA TYR A 284 15.18 7.42 -2.28
C TYR A 284 15.31 8.33 -1.04
N TRP A 285 14.44 8.10 -0.04
CA TRP A 285 14.40 8.91 1.17
C TRP A 285 15.46 8.54 2.22
N GLY A 286 16.12 7.39 2.10
CA GLY A 286 17.15 6.93 3.05
C GLY A 286 16.59 6.64 4.45
N TYR A 287 15.48 5.91 4.53
CA TYR A 287 14.88 5.52 5.82
C TYR A 287 15.08 4.03 6.13
N PHE A 288 15.48 3.22 5.16
CA PHE A 288 15.48 1.76 5.30
C PHE A 288 16.85 1.12 5.05
N THR A 289 17.50 1.46 3.95
CA THR A 289 18.77 0.89 3.49
C THR A 289 19.98 1.57 4.15
N PHE A 290 19.90 2.88 4.35
CA PHE A 290 20.84 3.69 5.12
C PHE A 290 20.04 4.65 5.99
N THR A 291 20.21 4.59 7.30
CA THR A 291 19.43 5.42 8.22
C THR A 291 19.98 6.85 8.22
N ARG A 292 19.07 7.81 8.03
CA ARG A 292 19.26 9.25 7.78
C ARG A 292 20.02 10.06 8.84
N GLN A 293 20.74 9.49 9.80
CA GLN A 293 21.51 10.33 10.73
C GLN A 293 22.68 10.99 9.99
N GLY A 294 22.46 12.20 9.47
CA GLY A 294 23.43 13.12 8.87
C GLY A 294 23.94 12.76 7.45
N TRP A 295 24.15 13.77 6.61
CA TRP A 295 25.02 13.66 5.43
C TRP A 295 26.47 13.35 5.85
N ASP A 296 26.89 13.91 6.99
CA ASP A 296 28.24 13.76 7.54
C ASP A 296 28.49 12.42 8.27
N TYR A 297 27.42 11.69 8.65
CA TYR A 297 27.48 10.43 9.41
C TYR A 297 26.83 9.25 8.68
N GLY A 298 26.23 9.48 7.50
CA GLY A 298 25.63 8.45 6.69
C GLY A 298 26.69 7.52 6.10
N ARG A 299 26.67 6.25 6.52
CA ARG A 299 27.60 5.22 5.99
C ARG A 299 27.52 5.15 4.47
N ASN A 300 28.61 5.48 3.78
CA ASN A 300 28.82 5.18 2.35
C ASN A 300 27.67 5.61 1.41
N GLN A 301 27.03 6.76 1.64
CA GLN A 301 25.87 7.22 0.85
C GLN A 301 26.16 7.25 -0.66
N GLU A 302 27.37 7.61 -1.08
CA GLU A 302 27.76 7.57 -2.48
C GLU A 302 27.70 6.14 -3.05
N VAL A 303 28.29 5.17 -2.36
CA VAL A 303 28.28 3.75 -2.76
C VAL A 303 26.86 3.19 -2.78
N ILE A 304 26.04 3.59 -1.81
CA ILE A 304 24.63 3.19 -1.74
C ILE A 304 23.84 3.80 -2.89
N GLY A 305 24.08 5.08 -3.21
CA GLY A 305 23.53 5.72 -4.40
C GLY A 305 23.88 4.96 -5.68
N ASP A 306 25.14 4.54 -5.87
CA ASP A 306 25.55 3.76 -7.04
C ASP A 306 24.89 2.39 -7.11
N TYR A 307 24.68 1.75 -5.96
CA TYR A 307 23.95 0.50 -5.87
C TYR A 307 22.47 0.69 -6.21
N LEU A 308 21.79 1.65 -5.59
CA LEU A 308 20.39 1.95 -5.87
C LEU A 308 20.18 2.38 -7.34
N ALA A 309 21.17 2.99 -7.96
CA ALA A 309 21.18 3.26 -9.40
C ALA A 309 21.17 1.99 -10.26
N ARG A 310 21.89 0.94 -9.85
CA ARG A 310 21.79 -0.39 -10.50
C ARG A 310 20.43 -1.02 -10.25
N VAL A 311 19.93 -0.94 -9.01
CA VAL A 311 18.59 -1.45 -8.64
C VAL A 311 17.52 -0.82 -9.51
N ASN A 312 17.53 0.50 -9.67
CA ASN A 312 16.62 1.21 -10.58
C ASN A 312 16.76 0.71 -12.02
N ARG A 313 17.98 0.58 -12.57
CA ARG A 313 18.17 0.09 -13.95
C ARG A 313 17.63 -1.32 -14.18
N VAL A 314 17.96 -2.28 -13.31
CA VAL A 314 17.48 -3.66 -13.48
C VAL A 314 15.97 -3.77 -13.24
N SER A 315 15.40 -2.86 -12.45
CA SER A 315 13.97 -2.79 -12.16
C SER A 315 13.14 -2.21 -13.32
N LEU A 316 13.76 -1.75 -14.40
CA LEU A 316 13.06 -1.45 -15.66
C LEU A 316 12.30 -2.68 -16.19
N LEU A 317 12.84 -3.88 -16.00
CA LEU A 317 12.17 -5.12 -16.41
C LEU A 317 10.84 -5.31 -15.67
N PRO A 318 10.78 -5.45 -14.34
CA PRO A 318 9.50 -5.61 -13.66
C PRO A 318 8.58 -4.39 -13.85
N THR A 319 9.09 -3.16 -13.94
CA THR A 319 8.26 -1.99 -14.30
C THR A 319 7.61 -2.14 -15.67
N SER A 320 8.35 -2.62 -16.67
CA SER A 320 7.76 -2.87 -18.00
C SER A 320 6.64 -3.91 -17.92
N LEU A 321 6.78 -4.93 -17.08
CA LEU A 321 5.73 -5.92 -16.85
C LEU A 321 4.51 -5.33 -16.15
N LEU A 322 4.69 -4.41 -15.18
CA LEU A 322 3.59 -3.66 -14.55
C LEU A 322 2.78 -2.89 -15.60
N ILE A 323 3.46 -2.20 -16.52
CA ILE A 323 2.83 -1.44 -17.60
C ILE A 323 2.13 -2.38 -18.59
N LEU A 324 2.82 -3.42 -19.06
CA LEU A 324 2.26 -4.40 -20.00
C LEU A 324 1.06 -5.14 -19.40
N GLY A 325 1.11 -5.47 -18.11
CA GLY A 325 0.00 -6.08 -17.38
C GLY A 325 -1.23 -5.18 -17.36
N PHE A 326 -1.04 -3.89 -17.06
CA PHE A 326 -2.13 -2.92 -17.12
C PHE A 326 -2.68 -2.78 -18.55
N SER A 327 -1.82 -2.57 -19.54
CA SER A 327 -2.23 -2.42 -20.95
C SER A 327 -2.94 -3.67 -21.49
N PHE A 328 -2.48 -4.87 -21.13
CA PHE A 328 -3.10 -6.15 -21.49
C PHE A 328 -4.52 -6.29 -20.93
N ALA A 329 -4.79 -5.70 -19.78
CA ALA A 329 -6.08 -5.79 -19.11
C ALA A 329 -7.13 -4.80 -19.68
N VAL A 330 -6.71 -3.68 -20.27
CA VAL A 330 -7.60 -2.63 -20.80
C VAL A 330 -8.72 -3.14 -21.72
N PRO A 331 -8.49 -4.08 -22.66
CA PRO A 331 -9.56 -4.62 -23.50
C PRO A 331 -10.75 -5.22 -22.72
N ALA A 332 -10.57 -5.68 -21.48
CA ALA A 332 -11.65 -6.20 -20.64
C ALA A 332 -12.76 -5.17 -20.37
N LEU A 333 -12.43 -3.87 -20.38
CA LEU A 333 -13.40 -2.78 -20.21
C LEU A 333 -14.44 -2.76 -21.34
N PHE A 334 -14.06 -3.17 -22.55
CA PHE A 334 -14.87 -3.03 -23.76
C PHE A 334 -15.52 -4.34 -24.25
N LYS A 335 -15.22 -5.48 -23.62
CA LYS A 335 -15.83 -6.76 -23.97
C LYS A 335 -17.35 -6.75 -23.73
N LYS A 336 -18.12 -7.38 -24.63
CA LYS A 336 -19.59 -7.52 -24.46
C LYS A 336 -19.94 -8.62 -23.46
N GLU A 337 -19.23 -9.75 -23.52
CA GLU A 337 -19.39 -10.88 -22.62
C GLU A 337 -18.12 -11.02 -21.78
N ARG A 338 -18.28 -11.10 -20.46
CA ARG A 338 -17.17 -11.10 -19.51
C ARG A 338 -17.17 -12.35 -18.65
N ASN A 339 -15.98 -12.91 -18.49
CA ASN A 339 -15.74 -13.97 -17.50
C ASN A 339 -15.23 -13.37 -16.17
N ASN A 340 -14.98 -14.24 -15.18
CA ASN A 340 -14.50 -13.80 -13.86
C ASN A 340 -13.11 -13.12 -13.90
N ILE A 341 -12.25 -13.49 -14.86
CA ILE A 341 -10.93 -12.88 -15.04
C ILE A 341 -11.08 -11.47 -15.60
N ASP A 342 -12.04 -11.25 -16.52
CA ASP A 342 -12.35 -9.93 -17.05
C ASP A 342 -12.86 -9.01 -15.93
N TYR A 343 -13.81 -9.47 -15.11
CA TYR A 343 -14.31 -8.69 -13.97
C TYR A 343 -13.22 -8.37 -12.95
N TYR A 344 -12.36 -9.35 -12.64
CA TYR A 344 -11.20 -9.13 -11.79
C TYR A 344 -10.28 -8.04 -12.35
N SER A 345 -9.96 -8.14 -13.64
CA SER A 345 -9.11 -7.17 -14.35
C SER A 345 -9.73 -5.76 -14.33
N ILE A 346 -11.04 -5.65 -14.50
CA ILE A 346 -11.76 -4.36 -14.44
C ILE A 346 -11.67 -3.72 -13.06
N ILE A 347 -11.92 -4.48 -11.98
CA ILE A 347 -11.77 -3.95 -10.60
C ILE A 347 -10.35 -3.41 -10.40
N LEU A 348 -9.35 -4.17 -10.82
CA LEU A 348 -7.95 -3.78 -10.67
C LEU A 348 -7.61 -2.53 -11.49
N ILE A 349 -8.03 -2.44 -12.76
CA ILE A 349 -7.83 -1.24 -13.59
C ILE A 349 -8.45 0.00 -12.92
N LEU A 350 -9.70 -0.12 -12.47
CA LEU A 350 -10.40 0.97 -11.82
C LEU A 350 -9.70 1.37 -10.51
N ALA A 351 -9.26 0.39 -9.71
CA ALA A 351 -8.53 0.63 -8.47
C ALA A 351 -7.21 1.36 -8.72
N SER A 352 -6.47 0.96 -9.76
CA SER A 352 -5.21 1.62 -10.12
C SER A 352 -5.44 3.05 -10.60
N LEU A 353 -6.45 3.29 -11.44
CA LEU A 353 -6.76 4.63 -11.96
C LEU A 353 -7.19 5.57 -10.84
N VAL A 354 -8.14 5.14 -10.00
CA VAL A 354 -8.65 5.96 -8.90
C VAL A 354 -7.55 6.23 -7.87
N THR A 355 -6.73 5.24 -7.53
CA THR A 355 -5.62 5.44 -6.60
C THR A 355 -4.59 6.42 -7.15
N TYR A 356 -4.19 6.27 -8.41
CA TYR A 356 -3.22 7.16 -9.05
C TYR A 356 -3.74 8.59 -9.13
N ILE A 357 -4.97 8.79 -9.63
CA ILE A 357 -5.59 10.12 -9.76
C ILE A 357 -5.79 10.76 -8.39
N GLY A 358 -6.30 10.01 -7.40
CA GLY A 358 -6.52 10.51 -6.05
C GLY A 358 -5.23 10.92 -5.34
N TYR A 359 -4.16 10.16 -5.55
CA TYR A 359 -2.85 10.50 -4.99
C TYR A 359 -2.22 11.70 -5.68
N LEU A 360 -2.30 11.80 -7.01
CA LEU A 360 -1.83 12.98 -7.73
C LEU A 360 -2.60 14.23 -7.30
N TRP A 361 -3.93 14.12 -7.14
CA TRP A 361 -4.76 15.20 -6.60
C TRP A 361 -4.31 15.63 -5.21
N PHE A 362 -3.98 14.68 -4.34
CA PHE A 362 -3.44 14.97 -3.00
C PHE A 362 -2.11 15.72 -3.07
N LEU A 363 -1.16 15.26 -3.89
CA LEU A 363 0.15 15.90 -4.02
C LEU A 363 0.06 17.33 -4.56
N ILE A 364 -0.94 17.63 -5.40
CA ILE A 364 -1.22 18.98 -5.89
C ILE A 364 -1.87 19.85 -4.80
N LYS A 365 -2.72 19.27 -3.95
CA LYS A 365 -3.40 19.98 -2.86
C LYS A 365 -2.52 20.22 -1.63
N TYR A 366 -1.52 19.39 -1.41
CA TYR A 366 -0.60 19.50 -0.28
C TYR A 366 0.85 19.54 -0.80
N PRO A 367 1.22 20.62 -1.51
CA PRO A 367 2.56 20.76 -2.06
C PRO A 367 3.59 20.93 -0.95
N GLU A 368 4.68 20.14 -1.00
CA GLU A 368 5.80 20.26 -0.06
C GLU A 368 7.07 20.74 -0.80
N ILE A 369 7.04 21.97 -1.30
CA ILE A 369 8.13 22.53 -2.10
C ILE A 369 9.29 23.01 -1.19
N PRO A 370 10.56 22.79 -1.57
CA PRO A 370 11.07 22.07 -2.76
C PRO A 370 11.35 20.58 -2.51
N LYS A 371 10.99 20.03 -1.34
CA LYS A 371 11.46 18.71 -0.89
C LYS A 371 10.69 17.55 -1.53
N GLY A 372 9.37 17.68 -1.67
CA GLY A 372 8.45 16.65 -2.14
C GLY A 372 8.28 15.49 -1.15
N GLY A 373 8.38 15.72 0.16
CA GLY A 373 8.32 14.68 1.22
C GLY A 373 7.02 13.88 1.27
N THR A 374 5.95 14.37 0.63
CA THR A 374 4.69 13.66 0.43
C THR A 374 4.74 12.61 -0.70
N ILE A 375 5.76 12.62 -1.56
CA ILE A 375 5.96 11.65 -2.66
C ILE A 375 6.62 10.38 -2.12
N LYS A 376 5.81 9.41 -1.69
CA LYS A 376 6.25 8.16 -1.09
C LYS A 376 5.50 6.99 -1.72
N ALA A 377 6.23 6.03 -2.30
CA ALA A 377 5.64 4.83 -2.88
C ALA A 377 4.85 4.03 -1.84
N ALA A 378 5.29 4.05 -0.58
CA ALA A 378 4.58 3.44 0.53
C ALA A 378 3.14 3.96 0.70
N TYR A 379 2.86 5.25 0.41
CA TYR A 379 1.52 5.85 0.62
C TYR A 379 0.48 5.29 -0.37
N ILE A 380 0.94 4.78 -1.51
CA ILE A 380 0.11 4.17 -2.55
C ILE A 380 0.53 2.73 -2.85
N ILE A 381 1.05 2.00 -1.88
CA ILE A 381 1.51 0.62 -2.08
C ILE A 381 0.44 -0.30 -2.69
N GLN A 382 -0.83 -0.05 -2.39
CA GLN A 382 -1.99 -0.72 -2.98
C GLN A 382 -2.05 -0.58 -4.51
N PHE A 383 -1.61 0.56 -5.07
CA PHE A 383 -1.52 0.76 -6.52
C PHE A 383 -0.54 -0.21 -7.15
N PHE A 384 0.66 -0.36 -6.57
CA PHE A 384 1.69 -1.26 -7.11
C PHE A 384 1.30 -2.73 -6.97
N HIS A 385 0.63 -3.11 -5.88
CA HIS A 385 0.08 -4.45 -5.72
C HIS A 385 -0.98 -4.76 -6.78
N VAL A 386 -1.88 -3.81 -7.05
CA VAL A 386 -2.89 -3.95 -8.11
C VAL A 386 -2.24 -4.14 -9.48
N LEU A 387 -1.20 -3.36 -9.81
CA LEU A 387 -0.45 -3.52 -11.06
C LEU A 387 0.29 -4.87 -11.14
N ALA A 388 0.86 -5.34 -10.03
CA ALA A 388 1.53 -6.63 -9.96
C ALA A 388 0.55 -7.79 -10.20
N LEU A 389 -0.68 -7.69 -9.69
CA LEU A 389 -1.74 -8.66 -9.96
C LEU A 389 -2.17 -8.66 -11.44
N LEU A 390 -2.28 -7.49 -12.07
CA LEU A 390 -2.53 -7.39 -13.52
C LEU A 390 -1.37 -8.00 -14.34
N SER A 391 -0.14 -7.80 -13.89
CA SER A 391 1.06 -8.39 -14.52
C SER A 391 1.05 -9.91 -14.45
N ALA A 392 0.58 -10.49 -13.34
CA ALA A 392 0.45 -11.94 -13.20
C ALA A 392 -0.52 -12.53 -14.25
N ASN A 393 -1.66 -11.87 -14.51
CA ASN A 393 -2.59 -12.28 -15.57
C ASN A 393 -1.91 -12.22 -16.96
N PHE A 394 -1.13 -11.18 -17.23
CA PHE A 394 -0.37 -11.05 -18.49
C PHE A 394 0.69 -12.14 -18.65
N LEU A 395 1.47 -12.42 -17.60
CA LEU A 395 2.50 -13.46 -17.62
C LEU A 395 1.91 -14.85 -17.81
N GLU A 396 0.74 -15.11 -17.23
CA GLU A 396 0.00 -16.36 -17.45
C GLU A 396 -0.42 -16.51 -18.91
N HIS A 397 -0.97 -15.44 -19.52
CA HIS A 397 -1.29 -15.43 -20.94
C HIS A 397 -0.05 -15.60 -21.83
N LEU A 398 1.06 -14.94 -21.46
CA LEU A 398 2.34 -15.06 -22.15
C LEU A 398 2.86 -16.50 -22.09
N ARG A 399 2.71 -17.18 -20.95
CA ARG A 399 3.10 -18.59 -20.77
C ARG A 399 2.29 -19.52 -21.67
N GLU A 400 0.98 -19.32 -21.73
CA GLU A 400 0.08 -20.13 -22.57
C GLU A 400 0.41 -20.00 -24.06
N LYS A 401 0.83 -18.81 -24.50
CA LYS A 401 1.12 -18.53 -25.91
C LYS A 401 2.59 -18.77 -26.31
N TYR A 402 3.53 -18.43 -25.42
CA TYR A 402 4.97 -18.40 -25.69
C TYR A 402 5.76 -18.90 -24.48
N LEU A 403 5.70 -20.21 -24.23
CA LEU A 403 6.32 -20.86 -23.07
C LEU A 403 7.80 -20.53 -22.87
N VAL A 404 8.60 -20.53 -23.95
CA VAL A 404 10.05 -20.23 -23.90
C VAL A 404 10.30 -18.80 -23.42
N ILE A 405 9.58 -17.82 -23.98
CA ILE A 405 9.71 -16.41 -23.59
C ILE A 405 9.31 -16.23 -22.13
N SER A 406 8.21 -16.86 -21.71
CA SER A 406 7.75 -16.81 -20.32
C SER A 406 8.80 -17.37 -19.34
N ASN A 407 9.45 -18.49 -19.68
CA ASN A 407 10.53 -19.05 -18.85
C ASN A 407 11.74 -18.12 -18.76
N ILE A 408 12.13 -17.47 -19.86
CA ILE A 408 13.20 -16.46 -19.86
C ILE A 408 12.82 -15.29 -18.93
N VAL A 409 11.59 -14.79 -19.03
CA VAL A 409 11.10 -13.71 -18.16
C VAL A 409 11.14 -14.12 -16.68
N ILE A 410 10.77 -15.36 -16.35
CA ILE A 410 10.88 -15.88 -14.97
C ILE A 410 12.33 -15.84 -14.49
N VAL A 411 13.27 -16.36 -15.29
CA VAL A 411 14.70 -16.37 -14.92
C VAL A 411 15.21 -14.95 -14.71
N LEU A 412 14.86 -14.02 -15.59
CA LEU A 412 15.25 -12.62 -15.44
C LEU A 412 14.63 -11.98 -14.19
N LEU A 413 13.37 -12.27 -13.86
CA LEU A 413 12.74 -11.79 -12.62
C LEU A 413 13.43 -12.34 -11.37
N LEU A 414 13.85 -13.61 -11.38
CA LEU A 414 14.62 -14.20 -10.29
C LEU A 414 15.99 -13.52 -10.15
N ILE A 415 16.66 -13.21 -11.26
CA ILE A 415 17.93 -12.46 -11.26
C ILE A 415 17.73 -11.05 -10.67
N VAL A 416 16.68 -10.33 -11.10
CA VAL A 416 16.35 -9.00 -10.56
C VAL A 416 16.03 -9.08 -9.07
N PHE A 417 15.24 -10.08 -8.66
CA PHE A 417 14.92 -10.30 -7.25
C PHE A 417 16.19 -10.48 -6.43
N VAL A 418 17.07 -11.41 -6.82
CA VAL A 418 18.34 -11.68 -6.12
C VAL A 418 19.25 -10.46 -6.10
N HIS A 419 19.39 -9.76 -7.22
CA HIS A 419 20.16 -8.51 -7.30
C HIS A 419 19.65 -7.45 -6.33
N ASN A 420 18.32 -7.33 -6.17
CA ASN A 420 17.70 -6.30 -5.35
C ASN A 420 17.56 -6.67 -3.86
N ILE A 421 17.89 -7.90 -3.44
CA ILE A 421 17.82 -8.34 -2.03
C ILE A 421 18.44 -7.32 -1.04
N PRO A 422 19.64 -6.75 -1.29
CA PRO A 422 20.22 -5.77 -0.39
C PRO A 422 19.39 -4.48 -0.21
N ALA A 423 18.51 -4.14 -1.16
CA ALA A 423 17.57 -3.02 -1.01
C ALA A 423 16.31 -3.42 -0.21
N MET A 424 16.05 -4.72 -0.08
CA MET A 424 14.90 -5.31 0.62
C MET A 424 15.21 -5.67 2.09
N ILE A 425 16.49 -5.67 2.48
CA ILE A 425 16.94 -5.99 3.83
C ILE A 425 17.62 -4.75 4.44
N THR A 426 17.51 -4.63 5.75
CA THR A 426 18.13 -3.55 6.50
C THR A 426 19.56 -3.91 6.87
N ASN A 427 20.46 -2.94 6.69
CA ASN A 427 21.92 -3.06 6.64
C ASN A 427 22.45 -3.45 5.25
N TYR A 428 22.60 -2.45 4.39
CA TYR A 428 23.58 -2.51 3.32
C TYR A 428 24.98 -2.44 3.96
N ILE A 429 25.64 -3.59 4.12
CA ILE A 429 27.10 -3.82 4.27
C ILE A 429 27.33 -5.32 4.15
#